data_AF-A0A6I0EAH4-F1
#
_entry.id   AF-A0A6I0EAH4-F1
#
_cell.length_a   1.000
_cell.length_b   1.000
_cell.length_c   1.000
_cell.angle_alpha   90.00
_cell.angle_beta   90.00
_cell.angle_gamma   90.00
#
_symmetry.space_group_name_H-M   'P 1'
#
loop_
_entity.id
_entity.type
_entity.pdbx_description
1 polymer ?
#
loop_
_entity_poly.entity_id
_entity_poly.type
_entity_poly.pdbx_seq_one_letter_code
_entity_poly.pdbx_strand_id
1 'polypeptide(L)'
;MKTNFLKLMLLALVAMFTFASCEKDDNEPSKWIVKIGAQSNTSIGAFYSLSEKKIYNQTDAFNNQAKIDLVCFYEHDEINNRINDMTLSSPGANIRDIFTGETDVMNYTTKNLTTITPTSASSGAGTLPANTQSITVEQFDQIKQGEAIIATYFNSTLTSSNKKAKLLVANDIYAFKTQDGTYGLFKVVAVSEPKNASGWLQFEIKTYKPAV
;
A
#
# COMPACT_ATOMS: atom_id res chain seq x y z
N MET A 1 -7.02 3.94 83.75
CA MET A 1 -7.00 4.65 82.46
C MET A 1 -5.91 4.01 81.60
N LYS A 2 -6.25 3.49 80.41
CA LYS A 2 -5.30 2.86 79.48
C LYS A 2 -4.52 3.95 78.75
N THR A 3 -3.20 3.99 78.94
CA THR A 3 -2.26 4.83 78.21
C THR A 3 -1.73 4.05 77.00
N ASN A 4 -2.03 4.52 75.79
CA ASN A 4 -1.43 4.00 74.56
C ASN A 4 -0.24 4.87 74.17
N PHE A 5 0.94 4.35 74.50
CA PHE A 5 2.23 4.77 74.01
C PHE A 5 2.47 4.17 72.61
N LEU A 6 3.25 4.90 71.80
CA LEU A 6 4.20 4.38 70.81
C LEU A 6 3.72 4.12 69.37
N LYS A 7 4.19 4.99 68.45
CA LYS A 7 4.86 4.75 67.14
C LYS A 7 4.80 6.07 66.35
N LEU A 8 5.74 7.00 66.47
CA LEU A 8 7.06 7.04 65.81
C LEU A 8 7.00 6.79 64.28
N MET A 9 6.94 7.86 63.48
CA MET A 9 7.49 8.01 62.12
C MET A 9 7.60 9.52 61.86
N LEU A 10 8.76 10.17 62.03
CA LEU A 10 9.95 10.20 61.17
C LEU A 10 9.69 10.69 59.72
N LEU A 11 9.82 12.01 59.61
CA LEU A 11 10.40 12.82 58.53
C LEU A 11 11.17 12.05 57.42
N ALA A 12 10.77 12.22 56.16
CA ALA A 12 11.69 12.16 55.02
C ALA A 12 11.13 12.93 53.81
N LEU A 13 11.75 14.08 53.58
CA LEU A 13 11.72 14.95 52.41
C LEU A 13 12.01 14.14 51.13
N VAL A 14 11.05 14.03 50.21
CA VAL A 14 11.31 13.50 48.86
C VAL A 14 11.36 14.68 47.90
N ALA A 15 12.55 14.88 47.35
CA ALA A 15 12.88 15.86 46.35
C ALA A 15 11.99 15.70 45.11
N MET A 16 11.48 16.84 44.62
CA MET A 16 10.80 16.96 43.34
C MET A 16 11.78 16.65 42.21
N PHE A 17 11.72 15.45 41.63
CA PHE A 17 12.27 15.21 40.30
C PHE A 17 11.27 15.76 39.29
N THR A 18 11.52 16.98 38.82
CA THR A 18 10.91 17.47 37.58
C THR A 18 11.47 16.63 36.44
N PHE A 19 10.69 15.65 35.98
CA PHE A 19 10.90 15.10 34.65
C PHE A 19 10.67 16.25 33.67
N ALA A 20 11.75 16.78 33.10
CA ALA A 20 11.70 17.44 31.82
C ALA A 20 11.24 16.37 30.82
N SER A 21 9.93 16.30 30.61
CA SER A 21 9.35 15.58 29.48
C SER A 21 9.86 16.30 28.24
N CYS A 22 10.92 15.75 27.64
CA CYS A 22 11.24 16.01 26.25
C CYS A 22 9.99 15.57 25.48
N GLU A 23 9.10 16.51 25.17
CA GLU A 23 8.13 16.35 24.10
C GLU A 23 8.97 16.07 22.85
N LYS A 24 8.99 14.80 22.47
CA LYS A 24 9.52 14.40 21.18
C LYS A 24 8.59 15.08 20.19
N ASP A 25 9.14 16.06 19.49
CA ASP A 25 8.43 16.84 18.49
C ASP A 25 7.99 15.86 17.39
N ASP A 26 6.74 15.38 17.47
CA ASP A 26 6.12 14.36 16.61
C ASP A 26 5.81 14.94 15.21
N ASN A 27 6.76 15.68 14.63
CA ASN A 27 6.69 16.27 13.30
C ASN A 27 7.01 15.26 12.17
N GLU A 28 6.81 13.96 12.41
CA GLU A 28 6.85 12.98 11.32
C GLU A 28 5.55 13.12 10.50
N PRO A 29 5.64 13.42 9.19
CA PRO A 29 4.46 13.53 8.36
C PRO A 29 3.66 12.23 8.40
N SER A 30 2.34 12.34 8.57
CA SER A 30 1.46 11.17 8.68
C SER A 30 1.63 10.27 7.44
N LYS A 31 1.91 8.99 7.67
CA LYS A 31 2.04 7.99 6.60
C LYS A 31 0.75 7.90 5.78
N TRP A 32 0.88 7.83 4.45
CA TRP A 32 -0.25 7.58 3.56
C TRP A 32 -0.52 6.08 3.47
N ILE A 33 -1.39 5.58 4.34
CA ILE A 33 -1.81 4.17 4.38
C ILE A 33 -3.11 3.99 3.60
N VAL A 34 -3.15 2.99 2.72
CA VAL A 34 -4.33 2.59 1.96
C VAL A 34 -4.71 1.17 2.33
N LYS A 35 -6.01 0.93 2.55
CA LYS A 35 -6.60 -0.39 2.73
C LYS A 35 -7.65 -0.64 1.65
N ILE A 36 -7.46 -1.68 0.86
CA ILE A 36 -8.26 -2.00 -0.33
C ILE A 36 -8.71 -3.46 -0.28
N GLY A 37 -9.98 -3.73 -0.64
CA GLY A 37 -10.54 -5.08 -0.68
C GLY A 37 -10.25 -5.79 -2.00
N ALA A 38 -10.32 -7.12 -2.00
CA ALA A 38 -10.42 -7.89 -3.24
C ALA A 38 -11.88 -7.94 -3.74
N GLN A 39 -12.13 -8.58 -4.88
CA GLN A 39 -13.37 -8.45 -5.66
C GLN A 39 -14.65 -8.88 -4.94
N SER A 40 -14.56 -9.76 -3.94
CA SER A 40 -15.71 -10.23 -3.15
C SER A 40 -15.76 -9.59 -1.75
N ASN A 41 -14.88 -8.63 -1.45
CA ASN A 41 -14.91 -7.93 -0.17
C ASN A 41 -16.09 -6.95 -0.14
N THR A 42 -17.06 -7.21 0.73
CA THR A 42 -18.29 -6.40 0.84
C THR A 42 -18.14 -5.16 1.73
N SER A 43 -17.06 -5.08 2.52
CA SER A 43 -16.84 -3.99 3.48
C SER A 43 -15.87 -2.92 2.95
N ILE A 44 -14.96 -3.29 2.05
CA ILE A 44 -13.89 -2.43 1.55
C ILE A 44 -13.88 -2.52 0.03
N GLY A 45 -13.96 -1.37 -0.65
CA GLY A 45 -13.91 -1.31 -2.10
C GLY A 45 -12.58 -1.79 -2.69
N ALA A 46 -12.63 -2.24 -3.95
CA ALA A 46 -11.49 -2.84 -4.67
C ALA A 46 -10.76 -1.88 -5.63
N PHE A 47 -11.21 -0.63 -5.71
CA PHE A 47 -10.73 0.34 -6.69
C PHE A 47 -10.21 1.56 -5.96
N TYR A 48 -9.06 2.09 -6.37
CA TYR A 48 -8.43 3.21 -5.70
C TYR A 48 -8.05 4.32 -6.66
N SER A 49 -8.42 5.55 -6.27
CA SER A 49 -8.00 6.78 -6.91
C SER A 49 -6.86 7.41 -6.13
N LEU A 50 -5.70 7.58 -6.78
CA LEU A 50 -4.53 8.19 -6.16
C LEU A 50 -4.74 9.70 -5.99
N SER A 51 -5.34 10.35 -6.98
CA SER A 51 -5.57 11.80 -6.98
C SER A 51 -6.57 12.24 -5.91
N GLU A 52 -7.61 11.44 -5.65
CA GLU A 52 -8.61 11.73 -4.62
C GLU A 52 -8.32 11.05 -3.28
N LYS A 53 -7.29 10.21 -3.21
CA LYS A 53 -6.94 9.38 -2.05
C LYS A 53 -8.13 8.57 -1.53
N LYS A 54 -8.91 7.99 -2.44
CA LYS A 54 -10.22 7.41 -2.14
C LYS A 54 -10.37 5.99 -2.66
N ILE A 55 -10.98 5.15 -1.83
CA ILE A 55 -11.41 3.79 -2.17
C ILE A 55 -12.84 3.82 -2.69
N TYR A 56 -13.07 3.09 -3.76
CA TYR A 56 -14.32 2.95 -4.48
C TYR A 56 -14.74 1.48 -4.50
N ASN A 57 -16.05 1.23 -4.29
CA ASN A 57 -16.64 -0.05 -4.69
C ASN A 57 -16.77 -0.10 -6.23
N GLN A 58 -17.13 -1.26 -6.78
CA GLN A 58 -17.17 -1.48 -8.23
C GLN A 58 -18.11 -0.51 -8.96
N THR A 59 -19.32 -0.29 -8.43
CA THR A 59 -20.32 0.60 -9.04
C THR A 59 -19.84 2.05 -9.07
N ASP A 60 -19.34 2.56 -7.95
CA ASP A 60 -18.87 3.95 -7.86
C ASP A 60 -17.60 4.16 -8.70
N ALA A 61 -16.72 3.15 -8.77
CA ALA A 61 -15.54 3.16 -9.62
C ALA A 61 -15.93 3.21 -11.11
N PHE A 62 -16.95 2.46 -11.51
CA PHE A 62 -17.48 2.49 -12.88
C PHE A 62 -18.04 3.88 -13.26
N ASN A 63 -18.55 4.65 -12.31
CA ASN A 63 -18.97 6.04 -12.55
C ASN A 63 -17.81 7.06 -12.50
N ASN A 64 -16.62 6.64 -12.06
CA ASN A 64 -15.42 7.47 -11.90
C ASN A 64 -14.19 6.90 -12.63
N GLN A 65 -14.41 6.21 -13.76
CA GLN A 65 -13.40 5.39 -14.46
C GLN A 65 -12.05 6.09 -14.67
N ALA A 66 -12.09 7.35 -15.12
CA ALA A 66 -10.90 8.15 -15.43
C ALA A 66 -10.05 8.49 -14.19
N LYS A 67 -10.56 8.27 -12.98
CA LYS A 67 -9.89 8.56 -11.71
C LYS A 67 -9.25 7.33 -11.06
N ILE A 68 -9.54 6.13 -11.56
CA ILE A 68 -9.10 4.88 -10.93
C ILE A 68 -7.70 4.53 -11.43
N ASP A 69 -6.74 4.50 -10.52
CA ASP A 69 -5.34 4.24 -10.84
C ASP A 69 -4.91 2.81 -10.46
N LEU A 70 -5.51 2.27 -9.40
CA LEU A 70 -5.19 0.95 -8.86
C LEU A 70 -6.45 0.12 -8.64
N VAL A 71 -6.33 -1.19 -8.88
CA VAL A 71 -7.38 -2.19 -8.63
C VAL A 71 -6.76 -3.36 -7.86
N CYS A 72 -7.43 -3.81 -6.81
CA CYS A 72 -7.03 -4.99 -6.05
C CYS A 72 -7.95 -6.17 -6.37
N PHE A 73 -7.37 -7.36 -6.54
CA PHE A 73 -8.14 -8.59 -6.73
C PHE A 73 -7.35 -9.83 -6.35
N TYR A 74 -8.05 -10.94 -6.25
CA TYR A 74 -7.49 -12.28 -6.09
C TYR A 74 -7.74 -13.11 -7.37
N GLU A 75 -6.72 -13.85 -7.82
CA GLU A 75 -6.83 -14.81 -8.92
C GLU A 75 -5.88 -16.00 -8.70
N HIS A 76 -6.43 -17.20 -8.60
CA HIS A 76 -5.66 -18.44 -8.51
C HIS A 76 -6.30 -19.51 -9.39
N ASP A 77 -5.73 -19.69 -10.58
CA ASP A 77 -6.19 -20.66 -11.57
C ASP A 77 -4.99 -21.44 -12.10
N GLU A 78 -4.76 -22.61 -11.52
CA GLU A 78 -3.67 -23.52 -11.88
C GLU A 78 -3.84 -24.08 -13.30
N ILE A 79 -5.08 -24.28 -13.76
CA ILE A 79 -5.39 -24.88 -15.06
C ILE A 79 -4.93 -23.95 -16.19
N ASN A 80 -5.18 -22.64 -16.06
CA ASN A 80 -4.79 -21.64 -17.05
C ASN A 80 -3.48 -20.92 -16.71
N ASN A 81 -2.72 -21.41 -15.73
CA ASN A 81 -1.47 -20.81 -15.26
C ASN A 81 -1.60 -19.32 -14.87
N ARG A 82 -2.72 -18.95 -14.24
CA ARG A 82 -2.98 -17.61 -13.72
C ARG A 82 -2.89 -17.64 -12.20
N ILE A 83 -1.66 -17.78 -11.71
CA ILE A 83 -1.35 -17.75 -10.28
C ILE A 83 -0.90 -16.34 -9.91
N ASN A 84 -1.86 -15.53 -9.48
CA ASN A 84 -1.61 -14.16 -9.05
C ASN A 84 -1.87 -13.96 -7.55
N ASP A 85 -2.75 -14.74 -6.91
CA ASP A 85 -3.22 -14.53 -5.54
C ASP A 85 -3.60 -13.05 -5.30
N MET A 86 -3.50 -12.53 -4.08
CA MET A 86 -3.72 -11.11 -3.80
C MET A 86 -2.81 -10.24 -4.66
N THR A 87 -3.45 -9.40 -5.48
CA THR A 87 -2.81 -8.69 -6.59
C THR A 87 -3.25 -7.24 -6.63
N LEU A 88 -2.29 -6.35 -6.86
CA LEU A 88 -2.52 -4.95 -7.20
C LEU A 88 -2.23 -4.74 -8.69
N SER A 89 -3.12 -4.04 -9.39
CA SER A 89 -3.05 -3.80 -10.83
C SER A 89 -3.76 -2.48 -11.15
N SER A 90 -4.21 -2.29 -12.40
CA SER A 90 -4.93 -1.09 -12.86
C SER A 90 -6.00 -1.43 -13.91
N PRO A 91 -6.97 -0.54 -14.18
CA PRO A 91 -8.01 -0.81 -15.18
C PRO A 91 -7.47 -1.12 -16.58
N GLY A 92 -6.36 -0.49 -16.97
CA GLY A 92 -5.67 -0.70 -18.25
C GLY A 92 -4.86 -1.99 -18.35
N ALA A 93 -4.85 -2.83 -17.31
CA ALA A 93 -4.03 -4.03 -17.25
C ALA A 93 -4.63 -5.29 -17.92
N ASN A 94 -5.80 -5.17 -18.57
CA ASN A 94 -6.55 -6.29 -19.16
C ASN A 94 -6.96 -7.36 -18.12
N ILE A 95 -7.51 -6.91 -16.99
CA ILE A 95 -8.09 -7.80 -15.96
C ILE A 95 -9.36 -8.44 -16.53
N ARG A 96 -9.44 -9.76 -16.61
CA ARG A 96 -10.58 -10.51 -17.19
C ARG A 96 -11.07 -11.56 -16.21
N ASP A 97 -12.38 -11.81 -16.22
CA ASP A 97 -13.04 -12.88 -15.44
C ASP A 97 -12.86 -12.74 -13.91
N ILE A 98 -12.54 -11.53 -13.43
CA ILE A 98 -12.35 -11.22 -12.00
C ILE A 98 -13.55 -10.49 -11.44
N PHE A 99 -13.93 -9.39 -12.09
CA PHE A 99 -15.14 -8.63 -11.79
C PHE A 99 -16.22 -9.04 -12.80
N THR A 100 -17.48 -8.85 -12.45
CA THR A 100 -18.62 -9.26 -13.32
C THR A 100 -19.72 -8.19 -13.33
N GLY A 101 -20.69 -8.36 -14.23
CA GLY A 101 -21.85 -7.46 -14.36
C GLY A 101 -21.60 -6.25 -15.27
N GLU A 102 -22.60 -5.37 -15.37
CA GLU A 102 -22.53 -4.18 -16.24
C GLU A 102 -21.38 -3.24 -15.86
N THR A 103 -21.03 -3.22 -14.57
CA THR A 103 -19.96 -2.39 -14.00
C THR A 103 -18.59 -3.09 -14.00
N ASP A 104 -18.40 -4.17 -14.74
CA ASP A 104 -17.09 -4.82 -14.90
C ASP A 104 -16.02 -3.82 -15.38
N VAL A 105 -14.81 -3.92 -14.84
CA VAL A 105 -13.64 -3.12 -15.28
C VAL A 105 -13.37 -3.28 -16.78
N MET A 106 -13.74 -4.42 -17.37
CA MET A 106 -13.64 -4.63 -18.82
C MET A 106 -14.59 -3.73 -19.62
N ASN A 107 -15.69 -3.27 -19.03
CA ASN A 107 -16.67 -2.37 -19.66
C ASN A 107 -16.30 -0.88 -19.51
N TYR A 108 -15.17 -0.56 -18.88
CA TYR A 108 -14.73 0.83 -18.80
C TYR A 108 -14.43 1.40 -20.19
N THR A 109 -14.91 2.60 -20.46
CA THR A 109 -14.56 3.41 -21.63
C THR A 109 -13.21 4.09 -21.47
N THR A 110 -12.82 4.42 -20.23
CA THR A 110 -11.50 4.96 -19.89
C THR A 110 -10.78 3.99 -18.96
N LYS A 111 -9.63 3.48 -19.39
CA LYS A 111 -8.85 2.48 -18.65
C LYS A 111 -7.45 2.99 -18.36
N ASN A 112 -7.26 3.60 -17.19
CA ASN A 112 -5.94 4.08 -16.79
C ASN A 112 -4.97 2.90 -16.63
N LEU A 113 -3.80 2.97 -17.28
CA LEU A 113 -2.74 1.98 -17.10
C LEU A 113 -1.71 2.49 -16.09
N THR A 114 -1.60 1.78 -14.97
CA THR A 114 -0.47 1.89 -14.05
C THR A 114 0.47 0.71 -14.27
N THR A 115 1.73 1.02 -14.59
CA THR A 115 2.80 0.02 -14.70
C THR A 115 3.59 -0.08 -13.42
N ILE A 116 4.07 -1.28 -13.10
CA ILE A 116 4.67 -1.65 -11.82
C ILE A 116 6.02 -2.35 -12.04
N THR A 117 7.02 -1.98 -11.25
CA THR A 117 8.36 -2.56 -11.19
C THR A 117 8.57 -3.18 -9.80
N PRO A 118 8.92 -4.46 -9.68
CA PRO A 118 9.34 -5.03 -8.41
C PRO A 118 10.65 -4.40 -7.94
N THR A 119 10.79 -4.04 -6.66
CA THR A 119 12.03 -3.41 -6.15
C THR A 119 12.65 -4.16 -4.96
N SER A 120 12.07 -5.28 -4.54
CA SER A 120 12.62 -6.16 -3.51
C SER A 120 12.67 -7.60 -4.02
N ALA A 121 13.68 -8.38 -3.63
CA ALA A 121 13.72 -9.81 -3.92
C ALA A 121 12.58 -10.59 -3.21
N SER A 122 11.97 -10.01 -2.17
CA SER A 122 10.79 -10.58 -1.52
C SER A 122 9.53 -10.51 -2.40
N SER A 123 9.50 -9.54 -3.32
CA SER A 123 8.34 -9.36 -4.19
C SER A 123 8.05 -10.63 -4.97
N GLY A 124 6.77 -10.95 -5.18
CA GLY A 124 6.30 -12.12 -5.93
C GLY A 124 6.81 -12.26 -7.38
N ALA A 125 7.72 -11.38 -7.82
CA ALA A 125 8.52 -11.50 -9.04
C ALA A 125 9.62 -12.57 -8.95
N GLY A 126 10.04 -12.98 -7.74
CA GLY A 126 11.07 -14.01 -7.51
C GLY A 126 12.50 -13.54 -7.82
N THR A 127 12.77 -13.13 -9.07
CA THR A 127 14.04 -12.51 -9.49
C THR A 127 13.79 -11.08 -9.95
N LEU A 128 14.55 -10.11 -9.43
CA LEU A 128 14.44 -8.73 -9.88
C LEU A 128 14.85 -8.62 -11.36
N PRO A 129 14.07 -7.92 -12.21
CA PRO A 129 14.45 -7.66 -13.59
C PRO A 129 15.78 -6.93 -13.69
N ALA A 130 16.53 -7.14 -14.77
CA ALA A 130 17.74 -6.38 -15.05
C ALA A 130 17.49 -4.86 -14.99
N ASN A 131 18.50 -4.11 -14.54
CA ASN A 131 18.45 -2.64 -14.39
C ASN A 131 17.38 -2.13 -13.41
N THR A 132 16.98 -2.98 -12.47
CA THR A 132 16.05 -2.60 -11.39
C THR A 132 16.84 -2.26 -10.13
N GLN A 133 16.58 -1.09 -9.57
CA GLN A 133 17.16 -0.70 -8.28
C GLN A 133 16.43 -1.43 -7.15
N SER A 134 17.18 -2.17 -6.32
CA SER A 134 16.63 -2.78 -5.11
C SER A 134 16.44 -1.76 -3.99
N ILE A 135 15.44 -1.97 -3.13
CA ILE A 135 15.17 -1.15 -1.96
C ILE A 135 14.83 -2.03 -0.75
N THR A 136 15.35 -1.70 0.43
CA THR A 136 14.97 -2.35 1.70
C THR A 136 13.82 -1.60 2.38
N VAL A 137 13.23 -2.22 3.42
CA VAL A 137 12.19 -1.57 4.23
C VAL A 137 12.72 -0.32 4.92
N GLU A 138 13.93 -0.38 5.47
CA GLU A 138 14.58 0.73 6.15
C GLU A 138 14.82 1.90 5.18
N GLN A 139 15.30 1.61 3.97
CA GLN A 139 15.48 2.62 2.92
C GLN A 139 14.15 3.23 2.50
N PHE A 140 13.12 2.40 2.28
CA PHE A 140 11.78 2.90 1.98
C PHE A 140 11.29 3.83 3.09
N ASP A 141 11.46 3.47 4.36
CA ASP A 141 10.98 4.25 5.50
C ASP A 141 11.67 5.62 5.63
N GLN A 142 12.91 5.78 5.15
CA GLN A 142 13.61 7.07 5.12
C GLN A 142 13.16 8.00 3.98
N ILE A 143 12.62 7.47 2.88
CA ILE A 143 12.14 8.29 1.75
C ILE A 143 10.91 9.08 2.20
N LYS A 144 10.82 10.36 1.83
CA LYS A 144 9.66 11.20 2.15
C LYS A 144 8.72 11.33 0.96
N GLN A 145 7.45 11.57 1.26
CA GLN A 145 6.44 11.89 0.26
C GLN A 145 6.90 13.09 -0.60
N GLY A 146 6.79 12.98 -1.93
CA GLY A 146 7.15 14.06 -2.85
C GLY A 146 8.64 14.12 -3.25
N GLU A 147 9.49 13.24 -2.74
CA GLU A 147 10.92 13.27 -3.11
C GLU A 147 11.18 12.69 -4.51
N ALA A 148 12.01 13.38 -5.29
CA ALA A 148 12.35 12.97 -6.65
C ALA A 148 13.04 11.59 -6.74
N ILE A 149 13.68 11.14 -5.65
CA ILE A 149 14.30 9.80 -5.56
C ILE A 149 13.28 8.67 -5.81
N ILE A 150 12.00 8.89 -5.54
CA ILE A 150 10.93 7.93 -5.81
C ILE A 150 10.94 7.48 -7.28
N ALA A 151 11.20 8.39 -8.22
CA ALA A 151 11.20 8.07 -9.65
C ALA A 151 12.37 7.17 -10.08
N THR A 152 13.49 7.14 -9.34
CA THR A 152 14.68 6.37 -9.74
C THR A 152 14.49 4.86 -9.59
N TYR A 153 13.55 4.45 -8.74
CA TYR A 153 13.21 3.04 -8.53
C TYR A 153 12.33 2.44 -9.63
N PHE A 154 11.69 3.29 -10.45
CA PHE A 154 10.86 2.81 -11.55
C PHE A 154 11.71 2.41 -12.76
N ASN A 155 11.61 1.15 -13.18
CA ASN A 155 12.34 0.64 -14.33
C ASN A 155 11.53 0.85 -15.62
N SER A 156 11.81 1.96 -16.31
CA SER A 156 11.14 2.31 -17.58
C SER A 156 11.49 1.38 -18.75
N THR A 157 12.51 0.53 -18.62
CA THR A 157 12.92 -0.43 -19.67
C THR A 157 12.14 -1.75 -19.58
N LEU A 158 11.36 -1.96 -18.51
CA LEU A 158 10.58 -3.17 -18.32
C LEU A 158 9.36 -3.16 -19.25
N THR A 159 9.36 -4.02 -20.27
CA THR A 159 8.32 -4.09 -21.31
C THR A 159 7.33 -5.24 -21.13
N SER A 160 7.60 -6.18 -20.22
CA SER A 160 6.74 -7.33 -19.93
C SER A 160 6.58 -7.52 -18.42
N SER A 161 5.51 -8.23 -18.01
CA SER A 161 5.24 -8.54 -16.60
C SER A 161 5.16 -7.33 -15.66
N ASN A 162 4.84 -6.14 -16.19
CA ASN A 162 4.85 -4.87 -15.47
C ASN A 162 3.43 -4.31 -15.21
N LYS A 163 2.39 -5.13 -15.33
CA LYS A 163 0.99 -4.67 -15.19
C LYS A 163 0.32 -5.10 -13.89
N LYS A 164 0.99 -5.96 -13.11
CA LYS A 164 0.47 -6.57 -11.89
C LYS A 164 1.60 -6.71 -10.88
N ALA A 165 1.33 -6.39 -9.62
CA ALA A 165 2.09 -6.87 -8.48
C ALA A 165 1.28 -7.97 -7.82
N LYS A 166 1.81 -9.18 -7.78
CA LYS A 166 1.09 -10.41 -7.45
C LYS A 166 1.75 -11.14 -6.30
N LEU A 167 1.05 -12.12 -5.73
CA LEU A 167 1.50 -12.93 -4.59
C LEU A 167 1.91 -12.03 -3.42
N LEU A 168 1.18 -10.93 -3.21
CA LEU A 168 1.59 -9.88 -2.29
C LEU A 168 1.67 -10.41 -0.87
N VAL A 169 2.77 -10.11 -0.19
CA VAL A 169 3.00 -10.38 1.23
C VAL A 169 3.57 -9.15 1.94
N ALA A 170 3.54 -9.14 3.27
CA ALA A 170 4.07 -8.04 4.06
C ALA A 170 5.54 -7.74 3.71
N ASN A 171 5.88 -6.46 3.70
CA ASN A 171 7.19 -5.90 3.35
C ASN A 171 7.59 -5.98 1.87
N ASP A 172 6.71 -6.47 0.99
CA ASP A 172 6.94 -6.31 -0.44
C ASP A 172 6.93 -4.82 -0.82
N ILE A 173 7.92 -4.43 -1.64
CA ILE A 173 8.05 -3.07 -2.14
C ILE A 173 8.09 -3.11 -3.67
N TYR A 174 7.32 -2.22 -4.27
CA TYR A 174 7.25 -2.03 -5.71
C TYR A 174 7.27 -0.54 -6.03
N ALA A 175 7.92 -0.18 -7.15
CA ALA A 175 7.74 1.11 -7.79
C ALA A 175 6.61 1.03 -8.81
N PHE A 176 5.93 2.14 -9.06
CA PHE A 176 4.90 2.24 -10.08
C PHE A 176 4.94 3.59 -10.78
N LYS A 177 4.33 3.62 -11.97
CA LYS A 177 4.05 4.84 -12.71
C LYS A 177 2.62 4.76 -13.23
N THR A 178 1.81 5.74 -12.83
CA THR A 178 0.43 5.89 -13.29
C THR A 178 0.38 6.49 -14.69
N GLN A 179 -0.79 6.41 -15.34
CA GLN A 179 -0.99 6.95 -16.69
C GLN A 179 -0.75 8.46 -16.78
N ASP A 180 -1.02 9.20 -15.70
CA ASP A 180 -0.84 10.66 -15.66
C ASP A 180 0.62 11.10 -15.43
N GLY A 181 1.55 10.15 -15.36
CA GLY A 181 2.97 10.39 -15.16
C GLY A 181 3.41 10.46 -13.70
N THR A 182 2.52 10.24 -12.72
CA THR A 182 2.91 10.17 -11.31
C THR A 182 3.71 8.90 -11.03
N TYR A 183 4.92 9.06 -10.49
CA TYR A 183 5.74 7.97 -9.97
C TYR A 183 5.36 7.68 -8.52
N GLY A 184 5.50 6.43 -8.09
CA GLY A 184 5.33 6.09 -6.70
C GLY A 184 6.06 4.83 -6.28
N LEU A 185 6.16 4.66 -4.97
CA LEU A 185 6.54 3.43 -4.30
C LEU A 185 5.35 3.01 -3.43
N PHE A 186 5.07 1.72 -3.39
CA PHE A 186 4.25 1.16 -2.32
C PHE A 186 4.97 0.07 -1.57
N LYS A 187 4.78 0.03 -0.24
CA LYS A 187 5.21 -1.05 0.64
C LYS A 187 3.98 -1.74 1.21
N VAL A 188 3.87 -3.04 1.01
CA VAL A 188 2.81 -3.85 1.62
C VAL A 188 3.01 -3.87 3.13
N VAL A 189 1.98 -3.44 3.87
CA VAL A 189 1.96 -3.44 5.33
C VAL A 189 1.36 -4.75 5.84
N ALA A 190 0.24 -5.17 5.26
CA ALA A 190 -0.46 -6.39 5.65
C ALA A 190 -1.33 -6.92 4.52
N VAL A 191 -1.53 -8.24 4.53
CA VAL A 191 -2.47 -8.93 3.63
C VAL A 191 -3.34 -9.85 4.47
N SER A 192 -4.65 -9.74 4.32
CA SER A 192 -5.61 -10.65 4.93
C SER A 192 -6.14 -11.61 3.89
N GLU A 193 -6.17 -12.89 4.27
CA GLU A 193 -6.63 -13.98 3.41
C GLU A 193 -6.01 -13.89 2.00
N PRO A 194 -4.67 -13.98 1.87
CA PRO A 194 -3.96 -13.73 0.60
C PRO A 194 -4.41 -14.62 -0.56
N LYS A 195 -5.11 -15.73 -0.26
CA LYS A 195 -5.66 -16.69 -1.22
C LYS A 195 -7.19 -16.68 -1.26
N ASN A 196 -7.83 -15.52 -1.05
CA ASN A 196 -9.28 -15.40 -1.04
C ASN A 196 -9.76 -14.10 -1.70
N ALA A 197 -10.84 -14.18 -2.48
CA ALA A 197 -11.52 -13.05 -3.10
C ALA A 197 -12.17 -12.08 -2.10
N SER A 198 -12.41 -12.51 -0.86
CA SER A 198 -12.94 -11.67 0.23
C SER A 198 -11.85 -10.97 1.04
N GLY A 199 -10.58 -11.26 0.76
CA GLY A 199 -9.43 -10.70 1.47
C GLY A 199 -9.25 -9.19 1.25
N TRP A 200 -8.20 -8.65 1.86
CA TRP A 200 -7.81 -7.24 1.69
C TRP A 200 -6.29 -7.06 1.74
N LEU A 201 -5.85 -5.96 1.14
CA LEU A 201 -4.46 -5.50 1.11
C LEU A 201 -4.36 -4.15 1.83
N GLN A 202 -3.34 -3.99 2.67
CA GLN A 202 -2.97 -2.70 3.26
C GLN A 202 -1.53 -2.35 2.86
N PHE A 203 -1.31 -1.11 2.42
CA PHE A 203 0.00 -0.66 1.94
C PHE A 203 0.23 0.82 2.22
N GLU A 204 1.50 1.20 2.39
CA GLU A 204 1.96 2.58 2.48
C GLU A 204 2.36 3.07 1.09
N ILE A 205 1.92 4.27 0.70
CA ILE A 205 2.27 4.88 -0.60
C ILE A 205 3.16 6.10 -0.38
N LYS A 206 4.17 6.24 -1.24
CA LYS A 206 4.93 7.49 -1.44
C LYS A 206 4.91 7.86 -2.91
N THR A 207 4.61 9.10 -3.27
CA THR A 207 4.52 9.54 -4.67
C THR A 207 5.38 10.75 -4.97
N TYR A 208 5.80 10.86 -6.23
CA TYR A 208 6.44 12.03 -6.80
C TYR A 208 5.89 12.27 -8.21
N LYS A 209 5.48 13.52 -8.48
CA LYS A 209 5.05 13.96 -9.81
C LYS A 209 6.01 15.06 -10.28
N PRO A 210 6.83 14.82 -11.32
CA PRO A 210 7.65 15.86 -11.90
C PRO A 210 6.80 17.06 -12.31
N ALA A 211 7.32 18.27 -12.14
CA ALA A 211 6.73 19.45 -12.76
C ALA A 211 6.82 19.28 -14.30
N VAL A 212 5.71 19.59 -14.98
CA VAL A 212 5.62 19.60 -16.45
C VAL A 212 6.10 20.93 -16.98
#